data_AF-A0AAD9WSY9-F1
#
_entry.id   AF-A0AAD9WSY9-F1
#
_cell.length_a   1.000
_cell.length_b   1.000
_cell.length_c   1.000
_cell.angle_alpha   90.00
_cell.angle_beta   90.00
_cell.angle_gamma   90.00
#
_symmetry.space_group_name_H-M   'P 1'
#
loop_
_entity.id
_entity.type
_entity.pdbx_description
1 polymer ?
#
loop_
_entity_poly.entity_id
_entity_poly.type
_entity_poly.pdbx_seq_one_letter_code
_entity_poly.pdbx_strand_id
1 'polypeptide(L)'
;MDIGNRPHPLLAHHLSLPKDVNAIEKLLQFQDSVPCKIRAKRGCATHPRSIAERVRRTKISERMRKLQDLVPNMDKQTNTADMLDLAVDYVKELQDQVKALADKRAKCSCSNKHEQA
;
A
#
# COMPACT_ATOMS: atom_id res chain seq x y z
N MET A 1 -67.55 10.49 -23.58
CA MET A 1 -66.60 9.43 -23.97
C MET A 1 -65.30 10.14 -24.30
N ASP A 2 -64.17 10.05 -23.60
CA ASP A 2 -63.79 9.35 -22.38
C ASP A 2 -62.50 10.04 -21.88
N ILE A 3 -62.37 10.27 -20.57
CA ILE A 3 -61.17 10.85 -19.94
C ILE A 3 -60.23 9.67 -19.63
N GLY A 4 -59.30 9.40 -20.55
CA GLY A 4 -58.35 8.29 -20.45
C GLY A 4 -57.04 8.67 -19.76
N ASN A 5 -57.07 8.61 -18.43
CA ASN A 5 -55.95 8.66 -17.48
C ASN A 5 -54.76 7.75 -17.89
N ARG A 6 -53.52 8.28 -17.96
CA ARG A 6 -52.30 7.45 -18.08
C ARG A 6 -51.28 7.91 -17.01
N PRO A 7 -50.90 7.04 -16.05
CA PRO A 7 -50.10 7.46 -14.90
C PRO A 7 -48.64 7.69 -15.27
N HIS A 8 -48.05 8.74 -14.70
CA HIS A 8 -46.61 8.99 -14.68
C HIS A 8 -45.90 7.90 -13.83
N PRO A 9 -44.69 7.45 -14.19
CA PRO A 9 -43.95 6.51 -13.36
C PRO A 9 -43.50 7.22 -12.08
N LEU A 10 -44.14 6.90 -10.95
CA LEU A 10 -43.68 7.32 -9.64
C LEU A 10 -42.39 6.55 -9.31
N LEU A 11 -41.30 7.27 -9.11
CA LEU A 11 -40.04 6.75 -8.59
C LEU A 11 -40.29 6.17 -7.19
N ALA A 12 -40.29 4.85 -7.07
CA ALA A 12 -40.45 4.14 -5.81
C ALA A 12 -39.21 4.35 -4.93
N HIS A 13 -39.26 5.32 -4.03
CA HIS A 13 -38.34 5.43 -2.89
C HIS A 13 -38.69 4.35 -1.87
N HIS A 14 -38.05 3.19 -1.96
CA HIS A 14 -38.03 2.25 -0.84
C HIS A 14 -36.64 1.62 -0.71
N LEU A 15 -35.77 2.29 0.03
CA LEU A 15 -34.61 1.64 0.65
C LEU A 15 -34.69 1.87 2.14
N SER A 16 -35.59 1.15 2.81
CA SER A 16 -35.53 1.01 4.25
C SER A 16 -34.46 -0.01 4.59
N LEU A 17 -33.42 0.46 5.29
CA LEU A 17 -32.39 -0.37 5.90
C LEU A 17 -33.06 -1.31 6.92
N PRO A 18 -32.75 -2.62 6.92
CA PRO A 18 -33.27 -3.53 7.94
C PRO A 18 -32.73 -3.09 9.31
N LYS A 19 -33.65 -2.91 10.27
CA LYS A 19 -33.35 -2.43 11.63
C LYS A 19 -32.89 -3.57 12.56
N ASP A 20 -32.92 -4.81 12.09
CA ASP A 20 -32.66 -5.99 12.90
C ASP A 20 -31.24 -6.54 12.71
N VAL A 21 -30.51 -6.63 13.82
CA VAL A 21 -29.15 -7.15 13.92
C VAL A 21 -29.04 -8.61 13.46
N ASN A 22 -30.12 -9.38 13.56
CA ASN A 22 -30.17 -10.79 13.14
C ASN A 22 -30.11 -10.94 11.60
N ALA A 23 -30.59 -9.95 10.85
CA ALA A 23 -30.47 -9.94 9.38
C ALA A 23 -29.05 -9.58 8.91
N ILE A 24 -28.30 -8.83 9.73
CA ILE A 24 -26.89 -8.50 9.49
C ILE A 24 -26.00 -9.71 9.72
N GLU A 25 -26.26 -10.49 10.78
CA GLU A 25 -25.54 -11.72 11.08
C GLU A 25 -25.75 -12.78 9.98
N LYS A 26 -26.99 -12.92 9.50
CA LYS A 26 -27.31 -13.80 8.38
C LYS A 26 -26.60 -13.40 7.08
N LEU A 27 -26.35 -12.11 6.85
CA LEU A 27 -25.56 -11.61 5.72
C LEU A 27 -24.06 -11.91 5.87
N LEU A 28 -23.53 -11.90 7.10
CA LEU A 28 -22.15 -12.30 7.41
C LEU A 28 -21.92 -13.80 7.21
N GLN A 29 -22.95 -14.62 7.42
CA GLN A 29 -22.88 -16.09 7.33
C GLN A 29 -22.86 -16.61 5.88
N PHE A 30 -23.35 -15.84 4.89
CA PHE A 30 -23.34 -16.21 3.47
C PHE A 30 -22.05 -15.74 2.74
N GLN A 31 -20.89 -15.92 3.39
CA GLN A 31 -19.59 -15.47 2.86
C GLN A 31 -19.02 -16.31 1.70
N ASP A 32 -19.75 -17.29 1.16
CA ASP A 32 -19.28 -18.15 0.05
C ASP A 32 -19.95 -17.87 -1.30
N SER A 33 -20.82 -16.87 -1.39
CA SER A 33 -21.25 -16.36 -2.69
C SER A 33 -21.37 -14.84 -2.57
N VAL A 34 -20.83 -14.11 -3.55
CA VAL A 34 -20.89 -12.63 -3.55
C VAL A 34 -22.07 -12.21 -4.41
N PRO A 35 -23.24 -11.83 -3.85
CA PRO A 35 -24.27 -11.11 -4.57
C PRO A 35 -23.71 -9.80 -5.14
N CYS A 36 -23.37 -9.85 -6.43
CA CYS A 36 -23.04 -8.67 -7.21
C CYS A 36 -24.30 -7.83 -7.42
N LYS A 37 -24.50 -6.77 -6.62
CA LYS A 37 -25.39 -5.63 -6.92
C LYS A 37 -25.19 -4.41 -6.00
N ILE A 38 -23.94 -4.06 -5.70
CA ILE A 38 -23.58 -2.69 -5.29
C ILE A 38 -22.43 -2.26 -6.20
N ARG A 39 -22.66 -1.26 -7.06
CA ARG A 39 -21.60 -0.68 -7.89
C ARG A 39 -20.48 -0.23 -6.94
N ALA A 40 -19.32 -0.88 -7.02
CA ALA A 40 -18.17 -0.46 -6.23
C ALA A 40 -17.84 1.01 -6.55
N LYS A 41 -17.44 1.79 -5.53
CA LYS A 41 -17.01 3.19 -5.71
C LYS A 41 -16.00 3.26 -6.86
N ARG A 42 -16.07 4.31 -7.69
CA ARG A 42 -15.18 4.49 -8.86
C ARG A 42 -13.71 4.33 -8.40
N GLY A 43 -13.02 3.30 -8.90
CA GLY A 43 -11.65 2.95 -8.50
C GLY A 43 -11.49 1.75 -7.56
N CYS A 44 -12.57 1.17 -7.04
CA CYS A 44 -12.55 -0.05 -6.23
C CYS A 44 -12.57 -1.30 -7.11
N ALA A 45 -11.50 -2.10 -7.01
CA ALA A 45 -11.43 -3.41 -7.66
C ALA A 45 -12.36 -4.40 -6.93
N THR A 46 -13.25 -5.05 -7.66
CA THR A 46 -14.15 -6.09 -7.11
C THR A 46 -13.61 -7.51 -7.30
N HIS A 47 -12.68 -7.70 -8.25
CA HIS A 47 -12.09 -9.01 -8.53
C HIS A 47 -10.92 -9.30 -7.58
N PRO A 48 -10.83 -10.49 -6.95
CA PRO A 48 -9.77 -10.84 -5.99
C PRO A 48 -8.36 -10.61 -6.53
N ARG A 49 -8.09 -10.99 -7.79
CA ARG A 49 -6.80 -10.74 -8.48
C ARG A 49 -6.42 -9.25 -8.51
N SER A 50 -7.38 -8.37 -8.77
CA SER A 50 -7.13 -6.92 -8.86
C SER A 50 -6.92 -6.29 -7.48
N ILE A 51 -7.56 -6.83 -6.44
CA ILE A 51 -7.29 -6.44 -5.05
C ILE A 51 -5.87 -6.85 -4.66
N ALA A 52 -5.48 -8.10 -4.94
CA ALA A 52 -4.14 -8.60 -4.65
C ALA A 52 -3.05 -7.78 -5.35
N GLU A 53 -3.22 -7.46 -6.63
CA GLU A 53 -2.26 -6.63 -7.37
C GLU A 53 -2.13 -5.22 -6.80
N ARG A 54 -3.24 -4.59 -6.37
CA ARG A 54 -3.18 -3.29 -5.70
C ARG A 54 -2.35 -3.35 -4.43
N VAL A 55 -2.59 -4.34 -3.58
CA VAL A 55 -1.82 -4.55 -2.34
C VAL A 55 -0.33 -4.72 -2.67
N ARG A 56 0.00 -5.50 -3.70
CA ARG A 56 1.40 -5.68 -4.14
C ARG A 56 2.02 -4.35 -4.57
N ARG A 57 1.33 -3.56 -5.39
CA ARG A 57 1.82 -2.24 -5.85
C ARG A 57 2.01 -1.26 -4.70
N THR A 58 1.06 -1.19 -3.75
CA THR A 58 1.19 -0.34 -2.56
C THR A 58 2.43 -0.71 -1.76
N LYS A 59 2.67 -2.00 -1.51
CA LYS A 59 3.88 -2.48 -0.81
C LYS A 59 5.17 -2.10 -1.55
N ILE A 60 5.17 -2.17 -2.89
CA ILE A 60 6.31 -1.73 -3.69
C ILE A 60 6.54 -0.22 -3.49
N SER A 61 5.52 0.61 -3.67
CA SER A 61 5.63 2.06 -3.50
C SER A 61 6.09 2.47 -2.09
N GLU A 62 5.65 1.76 -1.05
CA GLU A 62 6.13 1.98 0.32
C GLU A 62 7.63 1.67 0.47
N ARG A 63 8.09 0.56 -0.12
CA ARG A 63 9.52 0.22 -0.12
C ARG A 63 10.35 1.21 -0.94
N MET A 64 9.82 1.70 -2.07
CA MET A 64 10.50 2.74 -2.86
C MET A 64 10.68 4.03 -2.06
N ARG A 65 9.65 4.48 -1.32
CA ARG A 65 9.76 5.66 -0.44
C ARG A 65 10.82 5.49 0.64
N LYS A 66 10.82 4.34 1.33
CA LYS A 66 11.84 4.04 2.34
C LYS A 66 13.25 4.03 1.76
N LEU A 67 13.42 3.57 0.52
CA LEU A 67 14.71 3.59 -0.15
C LEU A 67 15.17 5.04 -0.42
N GLN A 68 14.27 5.93 -0.83
CA GLN A 68 14.56 7.35 -1.04
C GLN A 68 15.02 8.06 0.24
N ASP A 69 14.46 7.69 1.40
CA ASP A 69 14.86 8.26 2.69
C ASP A 69 16.26 7.81 3.15
N LEU A 70 16.76 6.68 2.65
CA LEU A 70 18.04 6.09 3.07
C LEU A 70 19.21 6.48 2.16
N VAL A 71 18.95 6.71 0.88
CA VAL A 71 20.00 6.96 -0.12
C VAL A 71 20.14 8.47 -0.37
N PRO A 72 21.34 9.06 -0.19
CA PRO A 72 21.55 10.49 -0.43
C PRO A 72 21.20 10.90 -1.86
N ASN A 73 20.56 12.07 -2.02
CA ASN A 73 20.19 12.65 -3.32
C ASN A 73 19.25 11.81 -4.20
N MET A 74 18.59 10.80 -3.65
CA MET A 74 17.74 9.90 -4.44
C MET A 74 16.42 10.57 -4.91
N ASP A 75 15.99 11.62 -4.23
CA ASP A 75 14.81 12.44 -4.53
C ASP A 75 14.88 13.16 -5.89
N LYS A 76 16.09 13.39 -6.40
CA LYS A 76 16.34 14.07 -7.67
C LYS A 76 16.18 13.14 -8.88
N GLN A 77 16.19 11.82 -8.65
CA GLN A 77 16.12 10.85 -9.74
C GLN A 77 14.67 10.56 -10.14
N THR A 78 14.33 10.84 -11.39
CA THR A 78 12.98 10.61 -11.93
C THR A 78 12.81 9.22 -12.55
N ASN A 79 13.91 8.57 -12.94
CA ASN A 79 13.93 7.24 -13.52
C ASN A 79 14.15 6.16 -12.44
N THR A 80 13.29 5.14 -12.43
CA THR A 80 13.39 4.04 -11.47
C THR A 80 14.67 3.21 -11.63
N ALA A 81 15.17 3.03 -12.86
CA ALA A 81 16.39 2.25 -13.09
C ALA A 81 17.60 2.93 -12.45
N ASP A 82 17.86 4.19 -12.82
CA ASP A 82 18.95 4.98 -12.27
C ASP A 82 18.85 5.12 -10.74
N MET A 83 17.64 5.23 -10.20
CA MET A 83 17.41 5.27 -8.75
C MET A 83 17.89 3.97 -8.08
N LEU A 84 17.64 2.81 -8.70
CA LEU A 84 18.12 1.53 -8.18
C LEU A 84 19.63 1.38 -8.33
N ASP A 85 20.22 1.88 -9.42
CA ASP A 85 21.68 1.85 -9.62
C ASP A 85 22.40 2.70 -8.57
N LEU A 86 21.90 3.92 -8.29
CA LEU A 86 22.41 4.77 -7.21
C LEU A 86 22.35 4.08 -5.84
N ALA A 87 21.29 3.32 -5.58
CA ALA A 87 21.18 2.55 -4.33
C ALA A 87 22.26 1.48 -4.23
N VAL A 88 22.54 0.78 -5.33
CA VAL A 88 23.58 -0.26 -5.38
C VAL A 88 24.95 0.34 -5.14
N ASP A 89 25.25 1.48 -5.76
CA ASP A 89 26.55 2.13 -5.60
C ASP A 89 26.74 2.67 -4.18
N TYR A 90 25.72 3.27 -3.57
CA TYR A 90 25.77 3.69 -2.17
C TYR A 90 26.04 2.51 -1.21
N VAL A 91 25.44 1.34 -1.46
CA VAL A 91 25.70 0.14 -0.66
C VAL A 91 27.15 -0.33 -0.79
N LYS A 92 27.76 -0.28 -2.00
CA LYS A 92 29.17 -0.63 -2.19
C LYS A 92 30.09 0.33 -1.44
N GLU A 93 29.84 1.63 -1.55
CA GLU A 93 30.62 2.65 -0.83
C GLU A 93 30.56 2.45 0.68
N LEU A 94 29.39 2.14 1.24
CA LEU A 94 29.24 1.83 2.66
C LEU A 94 30.02 0.57 3.06
N GLN A 95 30.00 -0.49 2.24
CA GLN A 95 30.78 -1.70 2.49
C GLN A 95 32.29 -1.41 2.53
N ASP A 96 32.77 -0.60 1.59
CA ASP A 96 34.18 -0.19 1.54
C ASP A 96 34.58 0.65 2.75
N GLN A 97 33.72 1.58 3.17
CA GLN A 97 33.93 2.38 4.39
C GLN A 97 34.01 1.50 5.64
N VAL A 98 33.10 0.54 5.79
CA VAL A 98 33.09 -0.40 6.91
C VAL A 98 34.38 -1.23 6.93
N LYS A 99 34.80 -1.75 5.77
CA LYS A 99 36.06 -2.50 5.64
C LYS A 99 37.28 -1.65 6.02
N ALA A 100 37.35 -0.43 5.50
CA ALA A 100 38.45 0.49 5.81
C ALA A 100 38.50 0.86 7.29
N LEU A 101 37.35 1.08 7.93
CA LEU A 101 37.26 1.34 9.38
C LEU A 101 37.67 0.10 10.21
N ALA A 102 37.27 -1.10 9.79
CA ALA A 102 37.69 -2.34 10.44
C ALA A 102 39.22 -2.53 10.35
N ASP A 103 39.82 -2.30 9.18
CA ASP A 103 41.26 -2.37 8.99
C ASP A 103 42.01 -1.34 9.84
N LYS A 104 41.50 -0.10 9.89
CA LYS A 104 42.05 0.96 10.76
C LYS A 104 41.98 0.57 12.23
N ARG A 105 40.86 0.00 12.67
CA ARG A 105 40.69 -0.48 14.05
C ARG A 105 41.66 -1.62 14.37
N ALA A 106 41.85 -2.58 13.46
CA ALA A 106 42.80 -3.68 13.65
C ALA A 106 44.26 -3.19 13.72
N LYS A 107 44.60 -2.12 13.00
CA LYS A 107 45.93 -1.50 13.00
C LYS A 107 46.16 -0.52 14.16
N CYS A 108 45.10 -0.07 14.83
CA CYS A 108 45.20 0.82 15.98
C CYS A 108 45.73 0.05 17.19
N SER A 109 46.93 0.43 17.62
CA SER A 109 47.56 -0.05 18.87
C SER A 109 47.05 0.69 20.12
N CYS A 110 46.04 1.53 19.95
CA CYS A 110 45.50 2.39 20.98
C CYS A 110 44.77 1.54 22.03
N SER A 111 45.25 1.53 23.28
CA SER A 111 44.55 0.91 24.40
C SER A 111 43.22 1.64 24.62
N ASN A 112 42.09 0.95 24.46
CA ASN A 112 40.75 1.50 24.73
C ASN A 112 40.68 1.99 26.17
N LYS A 113 40.86 3.29 26.40
CA LYS A 113 40.43 3.95 27.63
C LYS A 113 38.97 4.32 27.45
N HIS A 114 38.07 3.35 27.60
CA HIS A 114 36.67 3.67 27.81
C HIS A 114 36.45 3.79 29.31
N GLU A 115 36.56 5.02 29.79
CA GLU A 115 36.11 5.48 31.09
C GLU A 115 34.57 5.51 31.06
N GLN A 116 33.95 4.69 31.92
CA GLN A 116 32.52 4.75 32.21
C GLN A 116 32.27 5.92 33.17
N ALA A 117 31.36 6.82 32.79
CA ALA A 117 30.71 7.77 33.68
C ALA A 117 29.20 7.53 33.63
#